data_AF-E3L037-F1
#
_entry.id   AF-E3L037-F1
#
_cell.length_a   1.000
_cell.length_b   1.000
_cell.length_c   1.000
_cell.angle_alpha   90.00
_cell.angle_beta   90.00
_cell.angle_gamma   90.00
#
_symmetry.space_group_name_H-M   'P 1'
#
loop_
_entity.id
_entity.type
_entity.pdbx_description
1 polymer ?
#
loop_
_entity_poly.entity_id
_entity_poly.type
_entity_poly.pdbx_seq_one_letter_code
_entity_poly.pdbx_strand_id
1 'polypeptide(L)'
;MDDQPTRRRIRWDRDAVDGGLTSIQILLIWVTAEGNYAQWVATMMDGEERENVCLEIQAFLRIQGHIEREPRAPTPAKVLHVRS
;
A
#
# COMPACT_ATOMS: atom_id res chain seq x y z
N MET A 1 8.32 -30.45 -4.56
CA MET A 1 8.56 -29.43 -3.52
C MET A 1 8.33 -28.10 -4.22
N ASP A 2 7.08 -27.67 -4.24
CA ASP A 2 6.65 -26.48 -4.98
C ASP A 2 7.06 -25.23 -4.22
N ASP A 3 7.73 -24.34 -4.94
CA ASP A 3 8.25 -23.06 -4.47
C ASP A 3 7.06 -22.11 -4.20
N GLN A 4 6.55 -22.13 -2.97
CA GLN A 4 5.46 -21.24 -2.57
C GLN A 4 5.99 -19.80 -2.56
N PRO A 5 5.35 -18.84 -3.26
CA PRO A 5 5.80 -17.46 -3.24
C PRO A 5 5.72 -16.97 -1.80
N THR A 6 6.90 -16.84 -1.18
CA THR A 6 7.01 -16.25 0.15
C THR A 6 6.33 -14.89 0.08
N ARG A 7 5.33 -14.68 0.92
CA ARG A 7 4.68 -13.38 1.10
C ARG A 7 5.79 -12.41 1.47
N ARG A 8 6.37 -11.72 0.48
CA ARG A 8 7.46 -10.76 0.69
C ARG A 8 6.96 -9.80 1.75
N ARG A 9 7.57 -9.84 2.94
CA ARG A 9 7.26 -8.87 4.00
C ARG A 9 7.66 -7.52 3.47
N ILE A 10 6.68 -6.70 3.11
CA ILE A 10 6.91 -5.32 2.67
C ILE A 10 7.52 -4.59 3.87
N ARG A 11 8.75 -4.10 3.73
CA ARG A 11 9.48 -3.35 4.76
C ARG A 11 9.34 -1.87 4.46
N TRP A 12 8.27 -1.26 4.95
CA TRP A 12 7.93 0.15 4.74
C TRP A 12 8.96 1.11 5.36
N ASP A 13 9.87 0.59 6.20
CA ASP A 13 11.00 1.28 6.81
C ASP A 13 12.29 1.21 5.97
N ARG A 14 12.30 0.46 4.86
CA ARG A 14 13.51 0.19 4.04
C ARG A 14 13.22 0.11 2.54
N ASP A 15 12.11 0.67 2.09
CA ASP A 15 11.66 0.67 0.70
C ASP A 15 11.94 1.99 -0.03
N ALA A 16 12.84 2.81 0.51
CA ALA A 16 13.33 3.99 -0.17
C ALA A 16 14.03 3.64 -1.48
N VAL A 17 13.73 4.41 -2.54
CA VAL A 17 14.36 4.31 -3.86
C VAL A 17 15.36 5.47 -4.01
N ASP A 18 16.56 5.20 -4.54
CA ASP A 18 17.59 6.19 -4.88
C ASP A 18 17.96 7.18 -3.75
N GLY A 19 17.94 6.71 -2.50
CA GLY A 19 18.23 7.56 -1.34
C GLY A 19 17.09 8.51 -0.94
N GLY A 20 15.91 8.33 -1.52
CA GLY A 20 14.68 9.04 -1.17
C GLY A 20 14.09 8.62 0.19
N LEU A 21 12.87 9.07 0.44
CA LEU A 21 12.17 8.75 1.68
C LEU A 21 11.52 7.37 1.60
N THR A 22 11.52 6.67 2.73
CA THR A 22 10.79 5.40 2.90
C THR A 22 9.29 5.64 3.01
N SER A 23 8.46 4.62 2.73
CA SER A 23 7.01 4.73 2.87
C SER A 23 6.59 5.18 4.27
N ILE A 24 7.28 4.73 5.33
CA ILE A 24 6.97 5.15 6.70
C ILE A 24 7.29 6.63 6.94
N GLN A 25 8.40 7.13 6.39
CA GLN A 25 8.76 8.55 6.49
C GLN A 25 7.75 9.43 5.74
N ILE A 26 7.34 9.02 4.54
CA ILE A 26 6.35 9.73 3.75
C ILE A 26 4.98 9.74 4.45
N LEU A 27 4.57 8.62 5.04
CA LEU A 27 3.33 8.56 5.82
C LEU A 27 3.38 9.47 7.06
N LEU A 28 4.52 9.53 7.73
CA LEU A 28 4.73 10.44 8.86
C LEU A 28 4.64 11.91 8.43
N ILE A 29 5.19 12.27 7.25
CA ILE A 29 5.02 13.62 6.69
C ILE A 29 3.56 13.91 6.40
N TRP A 30 2.85 12.98 5.75
CA TRP A 30 1.43 13.18 5.44
C TRP A 30 0.59 13.35 6.70
N VAL A 31 0.76 12.51 7.72
CA VAL A 31 -0.09 12.57 8.93
C VAL A 31 0.20 13.78 9.82
N THR A 32 1.43 14.31 9.78
CA THR A 32 1.83 15.49 10.57
C THR A 32 1.57 16.80 9.84
N ALA A 33 1.22 16.77 8.56
CA ALA A 33 0.71 17.93 7.86
C ALA A 33 -0.62 18.39 8.46
N GLU A 34 -0.84 19.71 8.44
CA GLU A 34 -2.00 20.33 9.06
C GLU A 34 -3.31 19.75 8.50
N GLY A 35 -4.22 19.36 9.39
CA GLY A 35 -5.55 18.85 9.02
C GLY A 35 -5.60 17.36 8.63
N ASN A 36 -4.51 16.77 8.13
CA ASN A 36 -4.52 15.41 7.59
C ASN A 36 -4.86 14.34 8.63
N TYR A 37 -4.31 14.45 9.85
CA TYR A 37 -4.68 13.53 10.94
C TYR A 37 -6.16 13.65 11.32
N ALA A 38 -6.70 14.87 11.39
CA ALA A 38 -8.11 15.10 11.70
C ALA A 38 -9.03 14.54 10.61
N GLN A 39 -8.67 14.75 9.33
CA GLN A 39 -9.35 14.17 8.17
C GLN A 39 -9.36 12.64 8.25
N TRP A 40 -8.19 12.01 8.47
CA TRP A 40 -8.10 10.56 8.64
C TRP A 40 -9.01 10.04 9.76
N VAL A 41 -9.02 10.69 10.92
CA VAL A 41 -9.86 10.32 12.06
C VAL A 41 -11.35 10.44 11.72
N ALA A 42 -11.76 11.50 11.01
CA ALA A 42 -13.15 11.70 10.60
C ALA A 42 -13.67 10.57 9.70
N THR A 43 -12.81 10.03 8.82
CA THR A 43 -13.19 8.95 7.88
C THR A 43 -13.39 7.58 8.53
N MET A 44 -13.11 7.42 9.83
CA MET A 44 -13.27 6.11 10.49
C MET A 44 -14.73 5.62 10.55
N MET A 45 -15.72 6.49 10.30
CA MET A 45 -17.15 6.17 10.31
C MET A 45 -17.79 6.06 8.91
N ASP A 46 -17.11 6.50 7.85
CA ASP A 46 -17.60 6.47 6.46
C ASP A 46 -16.61 5.73 5.54
N GLY A 47 -17.10 4.66 4.90
CA GLY A 47 -16.29 3.81 4.03
C GLY A 47 -15.83 4.50 2.74
N GLU A 48 -16.62 5.41 2.19
CA GLU A 48 -16.30 6.14 0.95
C GLU A 48 -15.22 7.19 1.22
N GLU A 49 -15.38 7.97 2.30
CA GLU A 49 -14.37 8.95 2.72
C GLU A 49 -13.03 8.27 3.04
N ARG A 50 -13.07 7.09 3.67
CA ARG A 50 -11.87 6.31 3.95
C ARG A 50 -11.13 5.89 2.67
N GLU A 51 -11.86 5.50 1.63
CA GLU A 51 -11.27 5.14 0.34
C GLU A 51 -10.58 6.34 -0.31
N ASN A 52 -11.23 7.51 -0.28
CA ASN A 52 -10.67 8.75 -0.81
C ASN A 52 -9.35 9.14 -0.11
N VAL A 53 -9.31 9.07 1.22
CA VAL A 53 -8.06 9.32 1.97
C VAL A 53 -6.99 8.27 1.66
N CYS A 54 -7.37 7.01 1.48
CA CYS A 54 -6.42 5.98 1.05
C CYS A 54 -5.87 6.23 -0.35
N LEU A 55 -6.66 6.78 -1.27
CA LEU A 55 -6.20 7.18 -2.60
C LEU A 55 -5.24 8.38 -2.53
N GLU A 56 -5.54 9.34 -1.68
CA GLU A 56 -4.68 10.50 -1.42
C GLU A 56 -3.30 10.07 -0.90
N ILE A 57 -3.26 9.22 0.14
CA ILE A 57 -2.00 8.67 0.69
C ILE A 57 -1.22 7.90 -0.38
N GLN A 58 -1.90 7.11 -1.22
CA GLN A 58 -1.25 6.39 -2.31
C GLN A 58 -0.68 7.31 -3.39
N ALA A 59 -1.36 8.40 -3.70
CA ALA A 59 -0.84 9.42 -4.62
C ALA A 59 0.38 10.12 -4.01
N PHE A 60 0.32 10.46 -2.72
CA PHE A 60 1.42 11.08 -1.99
C PHE A 60 2.68 10.20 -1.95
N LEU A 61 2.53 8.90 -1.69
CA LEU A 61 3.61 7.91 -1.74
C LEU A 61 4.26 7.80 -3.12
N ARG A 62 3.45 7.80 -4.19
CA ARG A 62 3.94 7.76 -5.58
C ARG A 62 4.72 9.02 -5.94
N ILE A 63 4.24 10.20 -5.55
CA ILE A 63 4.87 11.49 -5.87
C ILE A 63 6.17 11.67 -5.08
N GLN A 64 6.18 11.35 -3.79
CA GLN A 64 7.33 11.66 -2.91
C GLN A 64 8.42 10.60 -2.91
N GLY A 65 8.05 9.32 -3.03
CA GLY A 65 9.00 8.21 -2.91
C GLY A 65 9.29 7.48 -4.22
N HIS A 66 8.57 7.82 -5.30
CA HIS A 66 8.54 6.99 -6.51
C HIS A 66 8.23 5.51 -6.22
N ILE A 67 7.50 5.26 -5.13
CA ILE A 67 7.20 3.90 -4.65
C ILE A 67 6.01 3.39 -5.45
N GLU A 68 6.29 2.49 -6.39
CA GLU A 68 5.26 1.83 -7.19
C GLU A 68 4.91 0.48 -6.54
N ARG A 69 3.62 0.26 -6.28
CA ARG A 69 3.16 -1.04 -5.79
C ARG A 69 3.15 -2.00 -6.97
N GLU A 70 3.99 -3.02 -6.93
CA GLU A 70 3.94 -4.10 -7.91
C GLU A 70 2.52 -4.71 -7.91
N PRO A 71 1.86 -4.86 -9.08
CA PRO A 71 0.52 -5.42 -9.15
C PRO A 71 0.51 -6.78 -8.46
N ARG A 72 -0.50 -7.04 -7.62
CA ARG A 72 -0.70 -8.38 -7.09
C ARG A 72 -0.90 -9.31 -8.29
N ALA A 73 0.06 -10.20 -8.54
CA ALA A 73 -0.09 -11.21 -9.58
C ALA A 73 -1.44 -11.92 -9.39
N PRO A 74 -2.23 -12.11 -10.46
CA PRO A 74 -3.46 -12.87 -10.35
C PRO A 74 -3.12 -14.26 -9.81
N THR A 75 -3.80 -14.69 -8.75
CA THR A 75 -3.71 -16.06 -8.26
C THR A 75 -3.99 -16.99 -9.45
N PRO A 76 -3.11 -17.96 -9.75
CA PRO A 76 -3.40 -18.93 -10.79
C PRO A 76 -4.70 -19.65 -10.41
N ALA A 77 -5.66 -19.64 -11.32
CA ALA A 77 -6.93 -20.34 -11.14
C ALA A 77 -6.62 -21.80 -10.79
N LYS A 78 -7.19 -22.30 -9.68
CA LYS A 78 -7.13 -23.72 -9.36
C LYS A 78 -7.80 -24.45 -10.51
N VAL A 79 -7.02 -25.12 -11.35
CA VAL A 79 -7.54 -26.05 -12.36
C VAL A 79 -8.19 -27.18 -11.57
N LEU A 80 -9.52 -27.14 -11.42
CA LEU A 80 -10.27 -28.27 -10.90
C LEU A 80 -10.08 -29.42 -11.89
N HIS A 81 -9.22 -30.36 -11.54
CA HIS A 81 -9.20 -31.67 -12.19
C HIS A 81 -10.46 -32.42 -11.76
N VAL A 82 -11.55 -32.26 -12.52
CA VAL A 82 -12.63 -33.23 -12.54
C VAL A 82 -12.05 -34.48 -13.21
N ARG A 83 -11.91 -35.55 -12.44
CA ARG A 83 -11.62 -36.88 -12.98
C ARG A 83 -12.96 -37.51 -13.36
N SER A 84 -13.14 -37.80 -14.64
CA SER A 84 -14.16 -38.73 -15.15
C SER A 84 -13.78 -40.18 -14.85
#